data_AF-A0A846Y8A7-F1
#
_entry.id   AF-A0A846Y8A7-F1
#
_cell.length_a   1.000
_cell.length_b   1.000
_cell.length_c   1.000
_cell.angle_alpha   90.00
_cell.angle_beta   90.00
_cell.angle_gamma   90.00
#
_symmetry.space_group_name_H-M   'P 1'
#
loop_
_entity.id
_entity.type
_entity.pdbx_description
1 polymer ?
#
loop_
_entity_poly.entity_id
_entity_poly.type
_entity_poly.pdbx_seq_one_letter_code
_entity_poly.pdbx_strand_id
1 'polypeptide(L)' 'MAGSSDVLLSLPSDLKDRMESVIAYTYPHTGINQQQAFIRWSITKLCAELEARYNDGAQWPEIPKRKAV' A
#
# COMPACT_ATOMS: atom_id res chain seq x y z
N MET A 1 13.40 14.48 -5.09
CA MET A 1 13.32 13.10 -4.56
C MET A 1 12.10 13.03 -3.67
N ALA A 2 11.15 12.14 -3.93
CA ALA A 2 10.04 11.91 -3.01
C ALA A 2 10.61 11.32 -1.71
N GLY A 3 10.35 11.94 -0.57
CA GLY A 3 10.80 11.43 0.73
C GLY A 3 10.05 10.14 1.10
N SER A 4 10.68 9.26 1.89
CA SER A 4 9.99 8.15 2.55
C SER A 4 9.47 8.64 3.90
N SER A 5 8.24 8.29 4.24
CA SER A 5 7.67 8.48 5.58
C SER A 5 7.23 7.12 6.11
N ASP A 6 7.64 6.78 7.33
CA ASP A 6 7.26 5.53 7.95
C ASP A 6 5.83 5.61 8.47
N VAL A 7 5.02 4.62 8.10
CA VAL A 7 3.65 4.45 8.59
C VAL A 7 3.64 3.24 9.51
N LEU A 8 3.35 3.47 10.79
CA LEU A 8 3.11 2.38 11.73
C LEU A 8 1.67 1.89 11.53
N LEU A 9 1.51 0.63 11.13
CA LEU A 9 0.21 0.04 10.80
C LEU A 9 -0.09 -1.14 11.71
N SER A 10 -1.23 -1.07 12.41
CA SER A 10 -1.81 -2.23 13.10
C SER A 10 -2.78 -2.94 12.17
N LEU A 11 -2.67 -4.26 12.09
CA LEU A 11 -3.54 -5.12 11.30
C LEU A 11 -4.21 -6.16 12.20
N PRO A 12 -5.46 -6.57 11.91
CA PRO A 12 -6.03 -7.79 12.46
C PRO A 12 -5.05 -8.97 12.27
N SER A 13 -4.90 -9.83 13.28
CA SER A 13 -3.91 -10.90 13.28
C SER A 13 -4.14 -11.89 12.14
N ASP A 14 -5.40 -12.23 11.86
CA ASP A 14 -5.80 -13.09 10.75
C ASP A 14 -5.39 -12.52 9.38
N LEU A 15 -5.50 -11.20 9.20
CA LEU A 15 -5.07 -10.55 7.98
C LEU A 15 -3.54 -10.56 7.83
N LYS A 16 -2.81 -10.37 8.95
CA LYS A 16 -1.35 -10.47 8.98
C LYS A 16 -0.89 -11.87 8.59
N ASP A 17 -1.46 -12.91 9.19
CA ASP A 17 -1.07 -14.31 8.94
C ASP A 17 -1.34 -14.70 7.48
N ARG A 18 -2.46 -14.22 6.92
CA ARG A 18 -2.78 -14.38 5.49
C ARG A 18 -1.78 -13.66 4.60
N MET A 19 -1.38 -12.43 4.92
CA MET A 19 -0.36 -11.70 4.19
C MET A 19 0.97 -12.45 4.19
N GLU A 20 1.44 -12.92 5.35
CA GLU A 20 2.68 -13.69 5.48
C GLU A 20 2.63 -14.98 4.66
N SER A 21 1.49 -15.69 4.69
CA SER A 21 1.27 -16.89 3.89
C SER A 21 1.35 -16.59 2.39
N VAL A 22 0.66 -15.54 1.91
CA VAL A 22 0.69 -15.14 0.49
C VAL A 22 2.11 -14.79 0.05
N ILE A 23 2.85 -14.03 0.86
CA ILE A 23 4.25 -13.69 0.56
C ILE A 23 5.08 -14.98 0.45
N ALA A 24 4.98 -15.88 1.43
CA ALA A 24 5.77 -17.12 1.44
C ALA A 24 5.53 -17.99 0.19
N TYR A 25 4.27 -18.20 -0.19
CA TYR A 25 3.91 -19.09 -1.30
C TYR A 25 4.06 -18.44 -2.69
N THR A 26 4.07 -17.11 -2.78
CA THR A 26 4.13 -16.41 -4.08
C THR A 26 5.43 -15.68 -4.35
N TYR A 27 6.34 -15.59 -3.37
CA TYR A 27 7.67 -15.00 -3.52
C TYR A 27 8.43 -15.51 -4.76
N PRO A 28 8.43 -16.82 -5.10
CA PRO A 28 9.18 -17.31 -6.26
C PRO A 28 8.69 -16.76 -7.60
N HIS A 29 7.43 -16.30 -7.65
CA HIS A 29 6.79 -15.77 -8.85
C HIS A 29 6.78 -14.23 -8.88
N THR A 30 6.72 -13.59 -7.71
CA THR A 30 6.54 -12.13 -7.59
C THR A 30 7.84 -11.39 -7.26
N GLY A 31 8.82 -12.09 -6.69
CA GLY A 31 10.02 -11.48 -6.11
C GLY A 31 9.77 -10.70 -4.81
N ILE A 32 8.52 -10.64 -4.32
CA ILE A 32 8.16 -9.92 -3.10
C ILE A 32 8.39 -10.83 -1.91
N ASN A 33 9.37 -10.50 -1.06
CA ASN A 33 9.73 -11.27 0.13
C ASN A 33 9.66 -10.48 1.45
N GLN A 34 9.26 -9.21 1.40
CA GLN A 34 9.11 -8.35 2.57
C GLN A 34 7.69 -7.83 2.70
N GLN A 35 7.18 -7.78 3.94
CA GLN A 35 5.84 -7.26 4.24
C GLN A 35 5.68 -5.80 3.78
N GLN A 36 6.69 -4.97 3.99
CA GLN A 36 6.65 -3.57 3.54
C GLN A 36 6.54 -3.46 2.02
N ALA A 37 7.25 -4.31 1.26
CA ALA A 37 7.17 -4.32 -0.19
C ALA A 37 5.78 -4.77 -0.66
N PHE A 38 5.21 -5.79 -0.02
CA PHE A 38 3.84 -6.26 -0.29
C PHE A 38 2.80 -5.17 -0.03
N ILE A 39 2.91 -4.46 1.10
CA ILE A 39 1.99 -3.38 1.49
C ILE A 39 2.13 -2.20 0.52
N ARG A 40 3.36 -1.74 0.23
CA ARG A 40 3.58 -0.65 -0.74
C ARG A 40 3.00 -0.98 -2.11
N TRP A 41 3.22 -2.20 -2.60
CA TRP A 41 2.68 -2.64 -3.88
C TRP A 41 1.15 -2.67 -3.87
N SER A 42 0.55 -3.19 -2.80
CA SER A 42 -0.90 -3.27 -2.63
C SER A 42 -1.55 -1.89 -2.58
N ILE A 43 -0.94 -0.93 -1.87
CA ILE A 43 -1.39 0.47 -1.82
C ILE A 43 -1.31 1.09 -3.21
N THR A 44 -0.15 1.00 -3.89
CA THR A 44 0.02 1.54 -5.25
C THR A 44 -1.01 0.98 -6.22
N LYS A 45 -1.26 -0.33 -6.17
CA LYS A 45 -2.25 -0.99 -7.03
C LYS A 45 -3.65 -0.48 -6.77
N LEU A 46 -4.06 -0.36 -5.50
CA LEU A 46 -5.40 0.10 -5.15
C LEU A 46 -5.60 1.59 -5.47
N CYS A 47 -4.59 2.44 -5.25
CA CYS A 47 -4.64 3.84 -5.66
C CYS A 47 -4.87 3.95 -7.17
N ALA A 48 -4.07 3.24 -7.98
CA ALA A 48 -4.20 3.26 -9.43
C ALA A 48 -5.59 2.74 -9.89
N GLU A 49 -6.14 1.70 -9.25
CA GLU A 49 -7.47 1.19 -9.55
C GLU A 49 -8.57 2.24 -9.27
N LEU A 50 -8.47 2.93 -8.14
CA LEU A 50 -9.46 3.94 -7.74
C LEU A 50 -9.34 5.22 -8.56
N GLU A 51 -8.12 5.65 -8.90
CA GLU A 51 -7.85 6.78 -9.79
C GLU A 51 -8.39 6.51 -11.20
N ALA A 52 -8.16 5.31 -11.75
CA ALA A 52 -8.73 4.90 -13.03
C ALA A 52 -10.26 4.85 -13.02
N ARG A 53 -10.87 4.41 -11.90
CA ARG A 53 -12.32 4.26 -11.79
C ARG A 53 -13.06 5.57 -11.53
N TYR A 54 -12.46 6.48 -10.76
CA TYR A 54 -13.18 7.63 -10.20
C TYR A 54 -12.53 8.99 -10.47
N ASN A 55 -11.36 9.05 -11.11
CA ASN A 55 -10.64 10.28 -11.41
C ASN A 55 -10.01 10.29 -12.80
N ASP A 56 -10.65 9.62 -13.77
CA ASP A 56 -10.19 9.53 -15.16
C ASP A 56 -8.72 9.07 -15.32
N GLY A 57 -8.23 8.27 -14.37
CA GLY A 57 -6.84 7.80 -14.33
C GLY A 57 -5.83 8.85 -13.85
N ALA A 58 -6.28 10.04 -13.43
CA ALA A 58 -5.44 11.06 -12.82
C ALA A 58 -5.25 10.80 -11.32
N GLN A 59 -4.11 11.22 -10.79
CA GLN A 59 -3.86 11.21 -9.35
C GLN A 59 -4.69 12.28 -8.63
N TRP A 60 -5.07 12.00 -7.38
CA TRP A 60 -5.75 12.99 -6.54
C TRP A 60 -4.79 14.10 -6.08
N PRO A 61 -5.26 15.36 -5.95
CA PRO A 61 -4.46 16.43 -5.37
C PRO A 61 -4.20 16.18 -3.87
N GLU A 62 -3.12 16.77 -3.35
CA GLU A 62 -2.79 16.67 -1.92
C GLU A 62 -3.91 17.26 -1.05
N ILE A 63 -4.29 16.55 0.02
CA ILE A 63 -5.23 17.05 1.00
C ILE A 63 -4.55 18.16 1.82
N PRO A 64 -5.13 19.36 1.94
CA PRO A 64 -4.57 20.43 2.76
C PRO A 64 -4.35 19.94 4.19
N LYS A 65 -3.11 20.05 4.69
CA LYS A 65 -2.80 19.68 6.08
C LYS A 65 -3.55 20.61 7.01
N ARG A 66 -4.46 20.06 7.82
CA ARG A 66 -5.15 20.83 8.87
C ARG A 66 -4.08 21.32 9.85
N LYS A 67 -3.96 22.65 10.04
CA LYS A 67 -3.07 23.19 11.06
C LYS A 67 -3.53 22.63 12.41
N ALA A 68 -2.62 21.96 13.12
CA ALA A 68 -2.85 21.59 14.52
C ALA A 68 -3.11 22.88 15.30
N VAL A 69 -4.26 22.96 15.96
CA VAL A 69 -4.60 24.01 16.94
C VAL A 69 -4.00 23.61 18.28
#